data_AF-A0A1J8PUT0-F1
#
_entry.id   AF-A0A1J8PUT0-F1
#
_cell.length_a   1.000
_cell.length_b   1.000
_cell.length_c   1.000
_cell.angle_alpha   90.00
_cell.angle_beta   90.00
_cell.angle_gamma   90.00
#
_symmetry.space_group_name_H-M   'P 1'
#
loop_
_entity.id
_entity.type
_entity.pdbx_description
1 polymer ?
#
loop_
_entity_poly.entity_id
_entity_poly.type
_entity_poly.pdbx_seq_one_letter_code
_entity_poly.pdbx_strand_id
1 'polypeptide(L)'
;GFVINGENRDDQSGISVSSAGDVNGDGLDDLIVGAFWASLTGSANIGKSYVVFGTTDTTAINLSTIVAGTGGFVINGENTGDNSGYSVSSAGDVNGDGLDDVIVGAAQADSASNSKVGKSFVVFGKADETAINLSNIVAGIGGFVIYGGDAWNQSGASVSSAGDVN
;
A
#
# COMPACT_ATOMS: atom_id res chain seq x y z
N GLY A 1 17.69 -13.55 7.75
CA GLY A 1 17.17 -12.32 7.15
C GLY A 1 17.39 -12.40 5.65
N PHE A 2 16.48 -11.82 4.87
CA PHE A 2 16.54 -11.74 3.41
C PHE A 2 16.66 -10.29 2.95
N VAL A 3 16.80 -10.08 1.64
CA VAL A 3 16.80 -8.76 1.00
C VAL A 3 15.55 -8.62 0.14
N ILE A 4 14.98 -7.42 0.09
CA ILE A 4 13.92 -7.06 -0.88
C ILE A 4 14.54 -6.13 -1.92
N ASN A 5 14.56 -6.55 -3.18
CA ASN A 5 15.06 -5.76 -4.29
C ASN A 5 13.91 -5.01 -4.99
N GLY A 6 14.11 -3.73 -5.28
CA GLY A 6 13.12 -2.89 -5.98
C GLY A 6 12.73 -3.40 -7.37
N GLU A 7 11.54 -3.00 -7.85
CA GLU A 7 11.02 -3.39 -9.16
C GLU A 7 11.76 -2.67 -10.29
N ASN A 8 11.75 -1.32 -10.28
CA ASN A 8 12.44 -0.50 -11.26
C ASN A 8 13.38 0.50 -10.59
N ARG A 9 14.26 1.06 -11.42
CA ARG A 9 15.15 2.14 -11.04
C ARG A 9 14.32 3.39 -10.69
N ASP A 10 14.74 4.11 -9.65
CA ASP A 10 14.20 5.41 -9.24
C ASP A 10 12.77 5.39 -8.66
N ASP A 11 12.12 4.22 -8.55
CA ASP A 11 10.79 4.05 -7.92
C ASP A 11 10.77 4.42 -6.42
N GLN A 12 11.94 4.55 -5.79
CA GLN A 12 12.13 4.81 -4.35
C GLN A 12 11.43 3.77 -3.45
N SER A 13 11.43 2.51 -3.86
CA SER A 13 10.92 1.42 -3.02
C SER A 13 11.69 1.34 -1.71
N GLY A 14 10.97 1.17 -0.60
CA GLY A 14 11.58 1.13 0.73
C GLY A 14 11.71 2.49 1.40
N ILE A 15 11.12 3.56 0.84
CA ILE A 15 11.02 4.86 1.52
C ILE A 15 10.26 4.74 2.85
N SER A 16 9.30 3.82 2.90
CA SER A 16 8.47 3.49 4.05
C SER A 16 8.23 1.99 4.02
N VAL A 17 8.47 1.33 5.15
CA VAL A 17 8.30 -0.11 5.34
C VAL A 17 7.66 -0.34 6.71
N SER A 18 6.76 -1.30 6.79
CA SER A 18 6.13 -1.72 8.04
C SER A 18 5.85 -3.23 8.00
N SER A 19 5.66 -3.85 9.17
CA SER A 19 4.84 -5.07 9.23
C SER A 19 3.45 -4.74 8.70
N ALA A 20 2.86 -5.68 7.97
CA ALA A 20 1.48 -5.62 7.51
C ALA A 20 0.53 -6.43 8.42
N GLY A 21 1.07 -7.33 9.25
CA GLY A 21 0.26 -8.37 9.92
C GLY A 21 0.10 -9.59 9.00
N ASP A 22 -0.76 -10.55 9.37
CA ASP A 22 -1.08 -11.72 8.53
C ASP A 22 -2.24 -11.37 7.58
N VAL A 23 -1.91 -10.77 6.44
CA VAL A 23 -2.91 -10.25 5.50
C VAL A 23 -3.49 -11.32 4.59
N ASN A 24 -2.86 -12.50 4.54
CA ASN A 24 -3.25 -13.62 3.69
C ASN A 24 -3.82 -14.81 4.47
N GLY A 25 -3.70 -14.80 5.80
CA GLY A 25 -4.24 -15.80 6.72
C GLY A 25 -3.41 -17.08 6.78
N ASP A 26 -2.11 -17.02 6.44
CA ASP A 26 -1.22 -18.18 6.43
C ASP A 26 -0.49 -18.42 7.78
N GLY A 27 -0.65 -17.49 8.73
CA GLY A 27 -0.06 -17.54 10.06
C GLY A 27 1.34 -16.94 10.16
N LEU A 28 1.84 -16.29 9.10
CA LEU A 28 3.10 -15.54 9.10
C LEU A 28 2.83 -14.05 8.89
N ASP A 29 3.48 -13.20 9.70
CA ASP A 29 3.42 -11.76 9.48
C ASP A 29 4.03 -11.39 8.11
N ASP A 30 3.26 -10.61 7.36
CA ASP A 30 3.61 -10.03 6.07
C ASP A 30 4.28 -8.66 6.20
N LEU A 31 4.79 -8.14 5.09
CA LEU A 31 5.42 -6.82 5.02
C LEU A 31 4.72 -5.93 3.99
N ILE A 32 4.67 -4.62 4.27
CA ILE A 32 4.28 -3.62 3.28
C ILE A 32 5.45 -2.68 2.97
N VAL A 33 5.68 -2.44 1.68
CA VAL A 33 6.79 -1.61 1.15
C VAL A 33 6.22 -0.54 0.24
N GLY A 34 6.46 0.74 0.55
CA GLY A 34 6.05 1.88 -0.28
C GLY A 34 7.08 2.22 -1.36
N ALA A 35 6.61 2.63 -2.54
CA ALA A 35 7.40 3.11 -3.69
C ALA A 35 6.68 4.28 -4.38
N PHE A 36 6.79 5.47 -3.78
CA PHE A 36 5.98 6.63 -4.14
C PHE A 36 6.29 7.27 -5.50
N TRP A 37 7.44 6.96 -6.11
CA TRP A 37 7.78 7.41 -7.47
C TRP A 37 7.60 6.32 -8.53
N ALA A 38 7.09 5.14 -8.12
CA ALA A 38 6.75 4.11 -9.07
C ALA A 38 5.72 4.63 -10.09
N SER A 39 5.98 4.30 -11.35
CA SER A 39 5.15 4.70 -12.48
C SER A 39 4.44 3.49 -13.09
N LEU A 40 3.25 3.73 -13.63
CA LEU A 40 2.54 2.77 -14.48
C LEU A 40 2.59 3.27 -15.93
N THR A 41 2.43 2.36 -16.89
CA THR A 41 2.50 2.71 -18.31
C THR A 41 1.50 3.82 -18.64
N GLY A 42 2.00 5.02 -18.96
CA GLY A 42 1.18 6.20 -19.23
C GLY A 42 0.76 7.03 -18.00
N SER A 43 1.29 6.76 -16.81
CA SER A 43 0.99 7.49 -15.57
C SER A 43 2.24 7.60 -14.68
N ALA A 44 2.91 8.75 -14.77
CA ALA A 44 4.13 9.03 -14.01
C ALA A 44 3.81 9.33 -12.53
N ASN A 45 4.63 8.84 -11.60
CA ASN A 45 4.53 9.14 -10.17
C ASN A 45 3.13 8.88 -9.58
N ILE A 46 2.43 7.86 -10.09
CA ILE A 46 1.18 7.40 -9.51
C ILE A 46 1.42 6.73 -8.14
N GLY A 47 2.62 6.15 -7.98
CA GLY A 47 3.04 5.45 -6.78
C GLY A 47 2.54 4.02 -6.73
N LYS A 48 3.28 3.17 -6.02
CA LYS A 48 2.91 1.77 -5.73
C LYS A 48 3.21 1.46 -4.27
N SER A 49 2.51 0.48 -3.74
CA SER A 49 2.93 -0.26 -2.54
C SER A 49 2.91 -1.75 -2.83
N TYR A 50 3.73 -2.51 -2.14
CA TYR A 50 3.84 -3.96 -2.31
C TYR A 50 3.59 -4.61 -0.97
N VAL A 51 2.60 -5.49 -0.93
CA VAL A 51 2.44 -6.44 0.16
C VAL A 51 3.24 -7.67 -0.21
N VAL A 52 4.18 -8.04 0.66
CA VAL A 52 5.09 -9.18 0.50
C VAL A 52 4.71 -10.19 1.56
N PHE A 53 4.26 -11.35 1.13
CA PHE A 53 3.84 -12.40 2.04
C PHE A 53 5.03 -12.93 2.87
N GLY A 54 4.75 -13.21 4.12
CA GLY A 54 5.67 -13.78 5.09
C GLY A 54 6.21 -15.11 4.58
N THR A 55 7.49 -15.37 4.84
CA THR A 55 8.10 -16.64 4.46
C THR A 55 9.21 -17.01 5.43
N THR A 56 9.41 -18.32 5.59
CA THR A 56 10.56 -18.88 6.31
C THR A 56 11.79 -19.01 5.41
N ASP A 57 11.63 -18.79 4.09
CA ASP A 57 12.75 -18.72 3.19
C ASP A 57 13.62 -17.48 3.48
N THR A 58 14.90 -17.61 3.22
CA THR A 58 15.90 -16.55 3.40
C THR A 58 16.43 -16.04 2.06
N THR A 59 15.92 -16.56 0.94
CA THR A 59 16.22 -16.05 -0.40
C THR A 59 15.73 -14.62 -0.58
N ALA A 60 16.42 -13.88 -1.45
CA ALA A 60 16.04 -12.51 -1.76
C ALA A 60 14.71 -12.47 -2.53
N ILE A 61 13.82 -11.56 -2.13
CA ILE A 61 12.54 -11.30 -2.79
C ILE A 61 12.74 -10.12 -3.75
N ASN A 62 12.20 -10.23 -4.96
CA ASN A 62 12.23 -9.12 -5.92
C ASN A 62 10.82 -8.58 -6.07
N LEU A 63 10.61 -7.26 -5.96
CA LEU A 63 9.26 -6.69 -6.08
C LEU A 63 8.63 -6.93 -7.47
N SER A 64 9.45 -7.21 -8.50
CA SER A 64 8.97 -7.64 -9.80
C SER A 64 8.26 -9.00 -9.79
N THR A 65 8.57 -9.92 -8.85
CA THR A 65 7.83 -11.18 -8.71
C THR A 65 6.47 -10.95 -8.06
N ILE A 66 6.38 -10.00 -7.13
CA ILE A 66 5.11 -9.58 -6.53
C ILE A 66 4.17 -9.02 -7.61
N VAL A 67 4.71 -8.18 -8.51
CA VAL A 67 3.94 -7.65 -9.66
C VAL A 67 3.50 -8.75 -10.63
N ALA A 68 4.27 -9.83 -10.73
CA ALA A 68 3.91 -11.00 -11.53
C ALA A 68 2.87 -11.91 -10.85
N GLY A 69 2.43 -11.59 -9.63
CA GLY A 69 1.47 -12.37 -8.85
C GLY A 69 2.13 -13.60 -8.25
N THR A 70 3.17 -13.40 -7.44
CA THR A 70 3.82 -14.47 -6.68
C THR A 70 4.43 -13.92 -5.40
N GLY A 71 4.03 -14.47 -4.25
CA GLY A 71 4.57 -14.12 -2.94
C GLY A 71 4.01 -12.82 -2.37
N GLY A 72 2.82 -12.41 -2.81
CA GLY A 72 2.15 -11.18 -2.38
C GLY A 72 1.39 -10.49 -3.50
N PHE A 73 1.02 -9.23 -3.29
CA PHE A 73 0.31 -8.43 -4.29
C PHE A 73 0.75 -6.96 -4.31
N VAL A 74 0.52 -6.31 -5.44
CA VAL A 74 0.80 -4.88 -5.64
C VAL A 74 -0.46 -4.04 -5.46
N ILE A 75 -0.30 -2.89 -4.80
CA ILE A 75 -1.31 -1.84 -4.67
C ILE A 75 -0.88 -0.67 -5.56
N ASN A 76 -1.59 -0.49 -6.67
CA ASN A 76 -1.35 0.56 -7.64
C ASN A 76 -2.03 1.86 -7.21
N GLY A 77 -1.31 2.98 -7.31
CA GLY A 77 -1.84 4.31 -7.04
C GLY A 77 -3.09 4.68 -7.85
N GLU A 78 -3.80 5.72 -7.41
CA GLU A 78 -5.07 6.15 -8.00
C GLU A 78 -4.85 7.08 -9.21
N ASN A 79 -4.14 8.20 -9.02
CA ASN A 79 -3.90 9.19 -10.07
C ASN A 79 -2.41 9.56 -10.20
N THR A 80 -2.04 10.03 -11.39
CA THR A 80 -0.70 10.58 -11.67
C THR A 80 -0.36 11.71 -10.71
N GLY A 81 0.76 11.59 -10.00
CA GLY A 81 1.26 12.62 -9.09
C GLY A 81 0.71 12.55 -7.66
N ASP A 82 -0.16 11.59 -7.35
CA ASP A 82 -0.69 11.40 -5.98
C ASP A 82 0.39 10.92 -5.01
N ASN A 83 1.48 10.35 -5.53
CA ASN A 83 2.59 9.78 -4.77
C ASN A 83 2.12 8.75 -3.73
N SER A 84 1.27 7.81 -4.15
CA SER A 84 0.81 6.72 -3.28
C SER A 84 1.97 5.82 -2.83
N GLY A 85 1.92 5.32 -1.59
CA GLY A 85 3.04 4.59 -0.99
C GLY A 85 4.13 5.50 -0.43
N TYR A 86 3.81 6.77 -0.18
CA TYR A 86 4.70 7.69 0.52
C TYR A 86 4.89 7.29 1.99
N SER A 87 3.82 6.84 2.62
CA SER A 87 3.83 6.21 3.93
C SER A 87 2.96 4.95 3.91
N VAL A 88 3.39 3.90 4.62
CA VAL A 88 2.64 2.64 4.73
C VAL A 88 2.69 2.11 6.16
N SER A 89 1.63 1.43 6.58
CA SER A 89 1.59 0.72 7.87
C SER A 89 0.57 -0.42 7.84
N SER A 90 0.64 -1.33 8.81
CA SER A 90 -0.48 -2.22 9.12
C SER A 90 -1.65 -1.39 9.66
N ALA A 91 -2.88 -1.81 9.39
CA ALA A 91 -4.10 -1.27 9.99
C ALA A 91 -4.72 -2.23 11.02
N GLY A 92 -4.25 -3.47 11.10
CA GLY A 92 -4.94 -4.57 11.80
C GLY A 92 -6.17 -5.04 11.02
N ASP A 93 -6.88 -6.06 11.51
CA ASP A 93 -8.18 -6.47 10.96
C ASP A 93 -9.27 -5.43 11.31
N VAL A 94 -9.47 -4.44 10.44
CA VAL A 94 -10.45 -3.37 10.69
C VAL A 94 -11.84 -3.71 10.20
N ASN A 95 -11.99 -4.78 9.42
CA ASN A 95 -13.25 -5.19 8.82
C ASN A 95 -13.88 -6.43 9.51
N GLY A 96 -13.14 -7.10 10.39
CA GLY A 96 -13.54 -8.27 11.17
C GLY A 96 -13.57 -9.58 10.39
N ASP A 97 -12.80 -9.70 9.30
CA ASP A 97 -12.76 -10.90 8.46
C ASP A 97 -11.68 -11.91 8.86
N GLY A 98 -10.84 -11.56 9.83
CA GLY A 98 -9.75 -12.38 10.36
C GLY A 98 -8.44 -12.26 9.57
N LEU A 99 -8.35 -11.33 8.61
CA LEU A 99 -7.12 -10.98 7.91
C LEU A 99 -6.69 -9.57 8.31
N ASP A 100 -5.38 -9.37 8.52
CA ASP A 100 -4.90 -8.02 8.80
C ASP A 100 -5.01 -7.12 7.55
N ASP A 101 -5.43 -5.88 7.76
CA ASP A 101 -5.54 -4.87 6.72
C ASP A 101 -4.30 -3.95 6.71
N VAL A 102 -4.13 -3.18 5.63
CA VAL A 102 -3.02 -2.23 5.50
C VAL A 102 -3.51 -0.82 5.20
N ILE A 103 -2.71 0.17 5.57
CA ILE A 103 -2.97 1.58 5.25
C ILE A 103 -1.84 2.15 4.38
N VAL A 104 -2.24 2.83 3.30
CA VAL A 104 -1.35 3.46 2.32
C VAL A 104 -1.62 4.95 2.23
N GLY A 105 -0.60 5.77 2.44
CA GLY A 105 -0.64 7.22 2.29
C GLY A 105 -0.27 7.69 0.89
N ALA A 106 -1.09 8.59 0.33
CA ALA A 106 -0.85 9.33 -0.91
C ALA A 106 -0.82 10.83 -0.60
N ALA A 107 0.36 11.29 -0.16
CA ALA A 107 0.53 12.62 0.45
C ALA A 107 0.25 13.79 -0.50
N GLN A 108 0.29 13.57 -1.82
CA GLN A 108 0.05 14.60 -2.84
C GLN A 108 -1.29 14.46 -3.54
N ALA A 109 -2.15 13.51 -3.10
CA ALA A 109 -3.43 13.31 -3.74
C ALA A 109 -4.35 14.55 -3.62
N ASP A 110 -5.01 14.87 -4.72
CA ASP A 110 -6.05 15.89 -4.79
C ASP A 110 -7.39 15.34 -4.24
N SER A 111 -8.24 16.24 -3.75
CA SER A 111 -9.67 15.95 -3.49
C SER A 111 -10.55 16.72 -4.47
N ALA A 112 -11.85 16.40 -4.47
CA ALA A 112 -12.83 17.02 -5.37
C ALA A 112 -12.87 18.56 -5.30
N SER A 113 -12.49 19.16 -4.17
CA SER A 113 -12.54 20.61 -3.96
C SER A 113 -11.17 21.28 -3.72
N ASN A 114 -10.11 20.51 -3.46
CA ASN A 114 -8.83 21.05 -3.01
C ASN A 114 -7.66 20.24 -3.55
N SER A 115 -6.64 20.93 -4.08
CA SER A 115 -5.41 20.28 -4.52
C SER A 115 -4.52 19.91 -3.33
N LYS A 116 -3.88 18.73 -3.42
CA LYS A 116 -2.87 18.21 -2.47
C LYS A 116 -3.33 18.20 -1.01
N VAL A 117 -4.58 17.80 -0.77
CA VAL A 117 -5.06 17.54 0.59
C VAL A 117 -4.47 16.27 1.17
N GLY A 118 -4.03 15.36 0.29
CA GLY A 118 -3.59 14.02 0.61
C GLY A 118 -4.76 13.06 0.92
N LYS A 119 -4.57 11.79 0.58
CA LYS A 119 -5.49 10.69 0.88
C LYS A 119 -4.75 9.61 1.65
N SER A 120 -5.46 8.91 2.52
CA SER A 120 -5.02 7.62 3.05
C SER A 120 -6.03 6.56 2.66
N PHE A 121 -5.55 5.38 2.30
CA PHE A 121 -6.37 4.27 1.84
C PHE A 121 -6.19 3.11 2.80
N VAL A 122 -7.27 2.66 3.42
CA VAL A 122 -7.27 1.35 4.08
C VAL A 122 -7.64 0.33 3.02
N VAL A 123 -6.80 -0.68 2.88
CA VAL A 123 -6.91 -1.75 1.88
C VAL A 123 -7.05 -3.05 2.63
N PHE A 124 -8.12 -3.79 2.34
CA PHE A 124 -8.40 -5.02 3.07
C PHE A 124 -7.45 -6.16 2.71
N GLY A 125 -7.10 -6.95 3.72
CA GLY A 125 -6.34 -8.19 3.57
C GLY A 125 -7.03 -9.17 2.62
N LYS A 126 -6.24 -10.01 1.95
CA LYS A 126 -6.75 -11.08 1.09
C LYS A 126 -5.70 -12.15 0.83
N ALA A 127 -6.17 -13.38 0.71
CA ALA A 127 -5.32 -14.54 0.40
C ALA A 127 -4.86 -14.61 -1.07
N ASP A 128 -5.62 -14.03 -2.01
CA ASP A 128 -5.22 -14.05 -3.42
C ASP A 128 -4.17 -12.99 -3.75
N GLU A 129 -3.34 -13.26 -4.77
CA GLU A 129 -2.20 -12.41 -5.16
C GLU A 129 -2.56 -11.35 -6.21
N THR A 130 -3.86 -11.14 -6.47
CA THR A 130 -4.28 -10.21 -7.53
C THR A 130 -3.96 -8.75 -7.18
N ALA A 131 -3.55 -7.97 -8.17
CA ALA A 131 -3.23 -6.56 -7.96
C ALA A 131 -4.49 -5.75 -7.56
N ILE A 132 -4.30 -4.80 -6.64
CA ILE A 132 -5.32 -3.84 -6.23
C ILE A 132 -5.03 -2.50 -6.90
N ASN A 133 -6.07 -1.83 -7.40
CA ASN A 133 -5.97 -0.43 -7.84
C ASN A 133 -6.69 0.45 -6.81
N LEU A 134 -6.07 1.52 -6.35
CA LEU A 134 -6.69 2.41 -5.36
C LEU A 134 -7.97 3.09 -5.87
N SER A 135 -8.17 3.17 -7.20
CA SER A 135 -9.45 3.55 -7.79
C SER A 135 -10.61 2.60 -7.42
N ASN A 136 -10.34 1.32 -7.18
CA ASN A 136 -11.34 0.37 -6.67
C ASN A 136 -11.71 0.67 -5.22
N ILE A 137 -10.73 1.07 -4.40
CA ILE A 137 -10.97 1.48 -3.01
C ILE A 137 -11.86 2.72 -2.96
N VAL A 138 -11.63 3.69 -3.86
CA VAL A 138 -12.51 4.86 -4.03
C VAL A 138 -13.93 4.45 -4.43
N ALA A 139 -14.08 3.38 -5.21
CA ALA A 139 -15.37 2.80 -5.58
C ALA A 139 -16.00 1.93 -4.47
N GLY A 140 -15.36 1.81 -3.31
CA GLY A 140 -15.85 1.02 -2.17
C GLY A 140 -15.62 -0.48 -2.29
N ILE A 141 -14.65 -0.91 -3.10
CA ILE A 141 -14.33 -2.32 -3.32
C ILE A 141 -12.98 -2.61 -2.66
N GLY A 142 -12.97 -3.48 -1.65
CA GLY A 142 -11.74 -3.97 -1.00
C GLY A 142 -11.07 -2.99 -0.04
N GLY A 143 -11.81 -2.02 0.50
CA GLY A 143 -11.30 -1.06 1.48
C GLY A 143 -12.11 0.24 1.54
N PHE A 144 -11.52 1.27 2.15
CA PHE A 144 -12.11 2.62 2.21
C PHE A 144 -11.06 3.74 2.20
N VAL A 145 -11.51 4.96 1.90
CA VAL A 145 -10.65 6.15 1.76
C VAL A 145 -10.87 7.11 2.92
N ILE A 146 -9.77 7.59 3.50
CA ILE A 146 -9.73 8.68 4.47
C ILE A 146 -9.22 9.93 3.76
N TYR A 147 -10.04 10.98 3.72
CA TYR A 147 -9.75 12.23 3.04
C TYR A 147 -9.15 13.27 3.99
N GLY A 148 -8.14 14.00 3.53
CA GLY A 148 -7.64 15.18 4.24
C GLY A 148 -8.67 16.31 4.30
N GLY A 149 -8.70 17.02 5.43
CA GLY A 149 -9.73 18.03 5.73
C GLY A 149 -9.55 19.38 5.02
N ASP A 150 -8.32 19.85 4.81
CA ASP A 150 -8.03 21.15 4.18
C ASP A 150 -6.92 21.06 3.12
N ALA A 151 -6.91 22.01 2.17
CA ALA A 151 -5.86 22.16 1.17
C ALA A 151 -4.47 22.20 1.83
N TRP A 152 -3.50 21.47 1.27
CA TRP A 152 -2.12 21.38 1.76
C TRP A 152 -1.90 20.67 3.10
N ASN A 153 -2.94 20.08 3.73
CA ASN A 153 -2.74 19.33 4.98
C ASN A 153 -2.01 17.98 4.79
N GLN A 154 -1.66 17.58 3.56
CA GLN A 154 -0.86 16.39 3.23
C GLN A 154 -1.27 15.15 4.05
N SER A 155 -2.57 14.92 4.22
CA SER A 155 -3.06 13.75 4.94
C SER A 155 -2.56 12.48 4.24
N GLY A 156 -2.00 11.53 4.99
CA GLY A 156 -1.23 10.42 4.43
C GLY A 156 0.26 10.70 4.21
N ALA A 157 0.79 11.86 4.65
CA ALA A 157 2.23 12.07 4.80
C ALA A 157 2.85 11.11 5.83
N SER A 158 2.07 10.75 6.85
CA SER A 158 2.38 9.67 7.79
C SER A 158 1.11 8.88 8.09
N VAL A 159 1.22 7.56 8.07
CA VAL A 159 0.22 6.64 8.60
C VAL A 159 0.90 5.74 9.63
N SER A 160 0.16 5.33 10.64
CA SER A 160 0.61 4.41 11.68
C SER A 160 -0.52 3.45 12.01
N SER A 161 -0.19 2.27 12.52
CA SER A 161 -1.19 1.30 12.92
C SER A 161 -2.16 1.86 13.95
N ALA A 162 -3.42 1.49 13.81
CA ALA A 162 -4.45 1.71 14.82
C ALA A 162 -4.42 0.62 15.91
N GLY A 163 -3.69 -0.48 15.66
CA GLY A 163 -3.82 -1.72 16.42
C GLY A 163 -5.06 -2.51 16.01
N ASP A 164 -5.27 -3.67 16.62
CA ASP A 164 -6.53 -4.38 16.49
C ASP A 164 -7.64 -3.57 17.17
N VAL A 165 -8.68 -3.22 16.41
CA VAL A 165 -9.78 -2.36 16.86
C VAL A 165 -11.04 -3.14 17.21
N ASN A 166 -10.98 -4.48 17.19
CA ASN A 166 -12.11 -5.37 17.42
C ASN A 166 -11.96 -6.26 18.67
#